data_AF-A0A4R1XPU7-F1
#
_entry.id   AF-A0A4R1XPU7-F1
#
_cell.length_a   1.000
_cell.length_b   1.000
_cell.length_c   1.000
_cell.angle_alpha   90.00
_cell.angle_beta   90.00
_cell.angle_gamma   90.00
#
_symmetry.space_group_name_H-M   'P 1'
#
loop_
_entity.id
_entity.type
_entity.pdbx_description
1 polymer ?
#
loop_
_entity_poly.entity_id
_entity_poly.type
_entity_poly.pdbx_seq_one_letter_code
_entity_poly.pdbx_strand_id
1 'polypeptide(L)'
;MSQNEKNTLKEKARKENFLRHYLSKYDNPKLPPSWMMVEMLTWGELSHLYNGLKSTHLKKQIAQNLGLHAEVLASWLKTLNDVRNLCAHHNRLWNKEFGRSIKIPTSNTIQWLQHPVVLENAAIRYEKRTYIVLVALQTLLYKISPNSGWSQRLYNLMQRYPNVSKANMGMPEFWYQDTFWKQTF
;
A
#
# COMPACT_ATOMS: atom_id res chain seq x y z
N MET A 1 -6.43 29.53 -9.02
CA MET A 1 -6.72 28.11 -8.77
C MET A 1 -5.72 27.24 -9.53
N SER A 2 -4.90 26.47 -8.80
CA SER A 2 -3.92 25.55 -9.38
C SER A 2 -4.60 24.41 -10.13
N GLN A 3 -3.89 23.75 -11.05
CA GLN A 3 -4.41 22.60 -11.80
C GLN A 3 -4.86 21.47 -10.86
N ASN A 4 -4.19 21.30 -9.72
CA ASN A 4 -4.59 20.34 -8.68
C ASN A 4 -5.91 20.69 -8.00
N GLU A 5 -6.17 21.97 -7.73
CA GLU A 5 -7.44 22.40 -7.16
C GLU A 5 -8.60 22.17 -8.14
N LYS A 6 -8.40 22.49 -9.42
CA LYS A 6 -9.38 22.22 -10.49
C LYS A 6 -9.71 20.73 -10.61
N ASN A 7 -8.69 19.87 -10.59
CA ASN A 7 -8.89 18.42 -10.68
C ASN A 7 -9.61 17.87 -9.43
N THR A 8 -9.27 18.39 -8.25
CA THR A 8 -9.93 18.00 -6.98
C THR A 8 -11.40 18.37 -6.98
N LEU A 9 -11.76 19.56 -7.48
CA LEU A 9 -13.16 19.99 -7.60
C LEU A 9 -13.94 19.15 -8.62
N LYS A 10 -13.33 18.82 -9.76
CA LYS A 10 -13.95 17.93 -10.77
C LYS A 10 -14.22 16.53 -10.21
N GLU A 11 -13.26 15.96 -9.50
CA GLU A 11 -13.41 14.65 -8.85
C GLU A 11 -14.52 14.66 -7.80
N LYS A 12 -14.58 15.70 -6.96
CA LYS A 12 -15.68 15.88 -5.99
C LYS A 12 -17.04 15.96 -6.67
N ALA A 13 -17.16 16.77 -7.72
CA ALA A 13 -18.40 16.92 -8.47
C ALA A 13 -18.83 15.60 -9.16
N ARG A 14 -17.87 14.82 -9.68
CA ARG A 14 -18.16 13.52 -10.30
C ARG A 14 -18.64 12.50 -9.27
N LYS A 15 -17.96 12.40 -8.13
CA LYS A 15 -18.36 11.57 -6.99
C LYS A 15 -19.77 11.90 -6.52
N GLU A 16 -20.05 13.19 -6.37
CA GLU A 16 -21.35 13.70 -5.96
C GLU A 16 -22.46 13.40 -6.99
N ASN A 17 -22.19 13.60 -8.27
CA ASN A 17 -23.15 13.29 -9.35
C ASN A 17 -23.50 11.81 -9.41
N PHE A 18 -22.53 10.93 -9.18
CA PHE A 18 -22.77 9.49 -9.15
C PHE A 18 -23.66 9.07 -7.97
N LEU A 19 -23.37 9.59 -6.77
CA LEU A 19 -24.20 9.35 -5.59
C LEU A 19 -25.63 9.91 -5.77
N ARG A 20 -25.75 11.14 -6.29
CA ARG A 20 -27.04 11.74 -6.63
C ARG A 20 -27.82 10.87 -7.63
N HIS A 21 -27.16 10.37 -8.66
CA HIS A 21 -27.77 9.47 -9.63
C HIS A 21 -28.33 8.22 -8.96
N TYR A 22 -27.54 7.56 -8.10
CA TYR A 22 -28.00 6.37 -7.39
C TYR A 22 -29.24 6.68 -6.54
N LEU A 23 -29.16 7.71 -5.69
CA LEU A 23 -30.25 8.11 -4.80
C LEU A 23 -31.52 8.57 -5.54
N SER A 24 -31.39 9.04 -6.78
CA SER A 24 -32.54 9.45 -7.61
C SER A 24 -33.20 8.30 -8.37
N LYS A 25 -32.46 7.21 -8.60
CA LYS A 25 -32.88 6.12 -9.50
C LYS A 25 -33.27 4.85 -8.75
N TYR A 26 -32.73 4.65 -7.54
CA TYR A 26 -32.91 3.43 -6.77
C TYR A 26 -33.52 3.74 -5.40
N ASP A 27 -34.73 3.23 -5.17
CA ASP A 27 -35.38 3.28 -3.85
C ASP A 27 -35.10 2.04 -3.00
N ASN A 28 -34.59 0.96 -3.62
CA ASN A 28 -34.21 -0.28 -2.94
C ASN A 28 -32.91 -0.88 -3.53
N PRO A 29 -31.89 -1.18 -2.70
CA PRO A 29 -31.80 -0.84 -1.27
C PRO A 29 -31.65 0.67 -1.06
N LYS A 30 -32.24 1.17 0.04
CA LYS A 30 -32.27 2.60 0.41
C LYS A 30 -30.87 3.23 0.52
N LEU A 31 -29.87 2.46 0.91
CA LEU A 31 -28.49 2.91 1.02
C LEU A 31 -27.67 2.40 -0.17
N PRO A 32 -26.69 3.19 -0.66
CA PRO A 32 -25.76 2.71 -1.67
C PRO A 32 -24.99 1.47 -1.19
N PRO A 33 -24.64 0.57 -2.11
CA PRO A 33 -23.83 -0.59 -1.77
C PRO A 33 -22.45 -0.16 -1.25
N SER A 34 -21.85 -0.99 -0.40
CA SER A 34 -20.59 -0.65 0.28
C SER A 34 -19.44 -0.28 -0.68
N TRP A 35 -19.36 -0.92 -1.85
CA TRP A 35 -18.32 -0.61 -2.84
C TRP A 35 -18.43 0.85 -3.34
N MET A 36 -19.66 1.33 -3.55
CA MET A 36 -19.92 2.70 -3.98
C MET A 36 -19.52 3.71 -2.89
N MET A 37 -19.84 3.39 -1.63
CA MET A 37 -19.44 4.23 -0.50
C MET A 37 -17.92 4.29 -0.36
N VAL A 38 -17.21 3.18 -0.58
CA VAL A 38 -15.75 3.12 -0.52
C VAL A 38 -15.11 3.97 -1.63
N GLU A 39 -15.67 4.02 -2.84
CA GLU A 39 -15.16 4.89 -3.92
C GLU A 39 -15.25 6.38 -3.58
N MET A 40 -16.18 6.77 -2.71
CA MET A 40 -16.30 8.15 -2.27
C MET A 40 -15.15 8.56 -1.35
N LEU A 41 -14.61 7.61 -0.59
CA LEU A 41 -13.52 7.85 0.35
C LEU A 41 -12.19 8.07 -0.35
N THR A 42 -11.39 8.97 0.20
CA THR A 42 -9.95 9.02 -0.04
C THR A 42 -9.26 7.88 0.70
N TRP A 43 -8.02 7.57 0.32
CA TRP A 43 -7.21 6.59 1.05
C TRP A 43 -7.00 6.98 2.52
N GLY A 44 -6.81 8.28 2.79
CA GLY A 44 -6.70 8.81 4.15
C GLY A 44 -7.96 8.52 4.97
N GLU A 45 -9.14 8.80 4.43
CA GLU A 45 -10.42 8.51 5.09
C GLU A 45 -10.64 7.01 5.28
N LEU A 46 -10.26 6.17 4.32
CA LEU A 46 -10.33 4.71 4.47
C LEU A 46 -9.41 4.21 5.60
N SER A 47 -8.18 4.76 5.68
CA SER A 47 -7.25 4.48 6.78
C SER A 47 -7.83 4.94 8.12
N HIS A 48 -8.49 6.10 8.18
CA HIS A 48 -9.16 6.57 9.39
C HIS A 48 -10.36 5.71 9.77
N LEU A 49 -11.18 5.31 8.80
CA LEU A 49 -12.34 4.44 8.99
C LEU A 49 -11.92 3.11 9.62
N TYR A 50 -10.93 2.43 9.03
CA TYR A 50 -10.42 1.17 9.56
C TYR A 50 -9.89 1.32 10.99
N ASN A 51 -9.07 2.34 11.26
CA ASN A 51 -8.54 2.60 12.60
C ASN A 51 -9.63 2.98 13.62
N GLY A 52 -10.70 3.66 13.17
CA GLY A 52 -11.84 4.08 13.97
C GLY A 52 -12.86 2.98 14.28
N LEU A 53 -12.77 1.79 13.65
CA LEU A 53 -13.67 0.68 13.97
C LEU A 53 -13.53 0.29 15.45
N LYS A 54 -14.66 0.39 16.19
CA LYS A 54 -14.72 0.01 17.61
C LYS A 54 -14.58 -1.50 17.81
N SER A 55 -15.08 -2.29 16.86
CA SER A 55 -15.02 -3.75 16.94
C SER A 55 -13.63 -4.28 16.55
N THR A 56 -12.89 -4.78 17.53
CA THR A 56 -11.63 -5.51 17.32
C THR A 56 -11.84 -6.77 16.47
N HIS A 57 -13.00 -7.41 16.60
CA HIS A 57 -13.35 -8.59 15.80
C HIS A 57 -13.45 -8.23 14.30
N LEU A 58 -14.17 -7.16 13.96
CA LEU A 58 -14.28 -6.70 12.57
C LEU A 58 -12.92 -6.29 11.99
N LYS A 59 -12.09 -5.58 12.76
CA LYS A 59 -10.72 -5.24 12.34
C LYS A 59 -9.90 -6.48 11.99
N LYS A 60 -9.98 -7.53 12.83
CA LYS A 60 -9.29 -8.80 12.60
C LYS A 60 -9.81 -9.49 11.33
N GLN A 61 -11.12 -9.57 11.15
CA GLN A 61 -11.72 -10.18 9.95
C GLN A 61 -11.29 -9.48 8.67
N ILE A 62 -11.34 -8.13 8.65
CA ILE A 62 -10.89 -7.34 7.49
C ILE A 62 -9.42 -7.61 7.18
N ALA A 63 -8.55 -7.62 8.20
CA ALA A 63 -7.13 -7.89 8.01
C ALA A 63 -6.85 -9.32 7.53
N GLN A 64 -7.59 -10.30 8.05
CA GLN A 64 -7.48 -11.71 7.64
C GLN A 64 -7.85 -11.92 6.17
N ASN A 65 -8.84 -11.19 5.64
CA ASN A 65 -9.18 -11.21 4.21
C ASN A 65 -8.01 -10.75 3.32
N LEU A 66 -7.08 -9.97 3.87
CA LEU A 66 -5.85 -9.53 3.21
C LEU A 66 -4.62 -10.35 3.63
N GLY A 67 -4.80 -11.43 4.40
CA GLY A 67 -3.71 -12.27 4.90
C GLY A 67 -2.84 -11.60 5.97
N LEU A 68 -3.37 -10.61 6.68
CA LEU A 68 -2.64 -9.81 7.67
C LEU A 68 -3.27 -9.86 9.07
N HIS A 69 -2.49 -9.49 10.06
CA HIS A 69 -2.99 -9.16 11.41
C HIS A 69 -3.46 -7.71 11.46
N ALA A 70 -4.44 -7.43 12.34
CA ALA A 70 -5.13 -6.14 12.37
C ALA A 70 -4.19 -4.93 12.55
N GLU A 71 -3.17 -5.08 13.39
CA GLU A 71 -2.16 -4.04 13.67
C GLU A 71 -1.17 -3.83 12.52
N VAL A 72 -0.86 -4.89 11.76
CA VAL A 72 -0.01 -4.82 10.57
C VAL A 72 -0.74 -4.03 9.49
N LEU A 73 -2.01 -4.39 9.23
CA LEU A 73 -2.84 -3.65 8.28
C LEU A 73 -3.01 -2.17 8.67
N ALA A 74 -3.25 -1.88 9.95
CA ALA A 74 -3.37 -0.50 10.44
C ALA A 74 -2.13 0.34 10.12
N SER A 75 -0.94 -0.21 10.38
CA SER A 75 0.33 0.44 10.06
C SER A 75 0.52 0.60 8.55
N TRP A 76 0.26 -0.45 7.78
CA TRP A 76 0.47 -0.46 6.34
C TRP A 76 -0.43 0.52 5.61
N LEU A 77 -1.71 0.63 5.98
CA LEU A 77 -2.63 1.62 5.40
C LEU A 77 -2.09 3.04 5.55
N LYS A 78 -1.51 3.37 6.69
CA LYS A 78 -0.95 4.71 6.96
C LYS A 78 0.34 4.95 6.15
N THR A 79 1.23 3.97 6.08
CA THR A 79 2.49 4.09 5.31
C THR A 79 2.23 4.13 3.81
N LEU A 80 1.30 3.31 3.31
CA LEU A 80 0.91 3.32 1.89
C LEU A 80 0.21 4.63 1.51
N ASN A 81 -0.54 5.26 2.42
CA ASN A 81 -1.09 6.61 2.21
C ASN A 81 0.03 7.62 1.97
N ASP A 82 1.08 7.60 2.81
CA ASP A 82 2.21 8.53 2.67
C ASP A 82 2.93 8.32 1.33
N VAL A 83 3.17 7.05 0.96
CA VAL A 83 3.83 6.68 -0.30
C VAL A 83 2.99 7.13 -1.50
N ARG A 84 1.67 6.87 -1.47
CA ARG A 84 0.74 7.34 -2.50
C ARG A 84 0.78 8.85 -2.64
N ASN A 85 0.77 9.58 -1.53
CA ASN A 85 0.80 11.04 -1.55
C ASN A 85 2.15 11.56 -2.09
N LEU A 86 3.26 10.92 -1.71
CA LEU A 86 4.58 11.23 -2.24
C LEU A 86 4.60 11.11 -3.78
N CYS A 87 4.09 9.99 -4.31
CA CYS A 87 3.98 9.76 -5.75
C CYS A 87 3.06 10.78 -6.43
N ALA A 88 1.90 11.08 -5.84
CA ALA A 88 0.94 12.04 -6.38
C ALA A 88 1.48 13.48 -6.41
N HIS A 89 2.43 13.81 -5.53
CA HIS A 89 3.15 15.08 -5.52
C HIS A 89 4.46 15.03 -6.31
N HIS A 90 4.69 13.99 -7.12
CA HIS A 90 5.91 13.80 -7.92
C HIS A 90 7.21 13.89 -7.12
N ASN A 91 7.15 13.57 -5.83
CA ASN A 91 8.31 13.61 -4.96
C ASN A 91 9.18 12.36 -5.14
N ARG A 92 10.46 12.48 -4.80
CA ARG A 92 11.43 11.38 -4.90
C ARG A 92 11.12 10.27 -3.89
N LEU A 93 10.78 9.07 -4.39
CA LEU A 93 10.50 7.89 -3.58
C LEU A 93 11.75 7.07 -3.27
N TRP A 94 12.55 6.70 -4.28
CA TRP A 94 13.49 5.57 -4.22
C TRP A 94 14.42 5.56 -2.99
N ASN A 95 15.13 6.65 -2.69
CA ASN A 95 16.06 6.77 -1.53
C ASN A 95 15.49 7.57 -0.34
N LYS A 96 14.17 7.72 -0.25
CA LYS A 96 13.57 8.49 0.84
C LYS A 96 13.64 7.72 2.15
N GLU A 97 13.91 8.42 3.24
CA GLU A 97 13.58 7.95 4.58
C GLU A 97 12.17 8.41 4.96
N PHE A 98 11.30 7.46 5.31
CA PHE A 98 9.96 7.78 5.81
C PHE A 98 10.03 8.17 7.28
N GLY A 99 9.25 9.19 7.66
CA GLY A 99 9.13 9.60 9.06
C GLY A 99 8.53 8.53 9.97
N ARG A 100 7.76 7.59 9.39
CA ARG A 100 7.18 6.44 10.08
C ARG A 100 7.76 5.14 9.52
N SER A 101 8.17 4.25 10.42
CA SER A 101 8.52 2.88 10.05
C SER A 101 7.25 2.09 9.77
N ILE A 102 7.32 1.21 8.76
CA ILE A 102 6.25 0.23 8.56
C ILE A 102 6.34 -0.85 9.64
N LYS A 103 5.20 -1.39 10.09
CA LYS A 103 5.19 -2.54 11.00
C LYS A 103 5.64 -3.80 10.25
N ILE A 104 6.74 -4.39 10.70
CA ILE A 104 7.25 -5.66 10.20
C ILE A 104 6.42 -6.80 10.80
N PRO A 105 5.86 -7.69 9.98
CA PRO A 105 5.19 -8.89 10.47
C PRO A 105 6.15 -9.77 11.28
N THR A 106 5.71 -10.24 12.44
CA THR A 106 6.44 -11.22 13.26
C THR A 106 5.83 -12.61 13.19
N SER A 107 4.67 -12.74 12.56
CA SER A 107 3.92 -13.99 12.48
C SER A 107 4.24 -14.73 11.18
N ASN A 108 4.56 -16.01 11.30
CA ASN A 108 4.86 -16.89 10.16
C ASN A 108 3.64 -17.17 9.26
N THR A 109 2.43 -16.75 9.67
CA THR A 109 1.23 -16.86 8.82
C THR A 109 1.13 -15.75 7.79
N ILE A 110 1.92 -14.67 7.93
CA ILE A 110 1.96 -13.57 6.98
C ILE A 110 3.08 -13.85 5.99
N GLN A 111 2.75 -13.86 4.70
CA GLN A 111 3.73 -14.03 3.64
C GLN A 111 4.71 -12.86 3.62
N TRP A 112 5.95 -13.12 3.99
CA TRP A 112 7.00 -12.13 4.19
C TRP A 112 8.38 -12.68 3.78
N LEU A 113 9.40 -11.83 3.79
CA LEU A 113 10.79 -12.21 3.57
C LEU A 113 11.21 -13.34 4.52
N GLN A 114 11.93 -14.33 3.99
CA GLN A 114 12.43 -15.46 4.78
C GLN A 114 13.81 -15.18 5.38
N HIS A 115 14.58 -14.29 4.77
CA HIS A 115 15.89 -13.87 5.26
C HIS A 115 15.84 -12.45 5.83
N PRO A 116 16.64 -12.16 6.87
CA PRO A 116 16.73 -10.81 7.40
C PRO A 116 17.29 -9.85 6.34
N VAL A 117 16.84 -8.60 6.38
CA VAL A 117 17.40 -7.54 5.53
C VAL A 117 18.77 -7.15 6.10
N VAL A 118 19.84 -7.55 5.42
CA VAL A 118 21.22 -7.18 5.75
C VAL A 118 21.71 -6.17 4.72
N LEU A 119 22.24 -5.05 5.22
CA LEU A 119 22.80 -3.96 4.41
C LEU A 119 24.27 -3.75 4.81
N GLU A 120 25.10 -3.34 3.85
CA GLU A 120 26.52 -3.04 4.11
C GLU A 120 26.70 -1.91 5.13
N ASN A 121 25.84 -0.89 5.06
CA ASN A 121 25.85 0.23 5.99
C ASN A 121 24.77 0.06 7.07
N ALA A 122 25.21 -0.32 8.28
CA ALA A 122 24.34 -0.52 9.44
C ALA A 122 23.61 0.75 9.93
N ALA A 123 24.05 1.95 9.53
CA ALA A 123 23.34 3.20 9.84
C ALA A 123 22.03 3.34 9.05
N ILE A 124 21.84 2.58 7.97
CA ILE A 124 20.62 2.62 7.17
C ILE A 124 19.52 1.80 7.85
N ARG A 125 18.52 2.51 8.36
CA ARG A 125 17.29 1.93 8.91
C ARG A 125 16.35 1.42 7.82
N TYR A 126 16.50 0.16 7.41
CA TYR A 126 15.75 -0.42 6.29
C TYR A 126 14.23 -0.37 6.47
N GLU A 127 13.74 -0.43 7.73
CA GLU A 127 12.32 -0.39 8.07
C GLU A 127 11.65 0.97 7.78
N LYS A 128 12.46 1.99 7.49
CA LYS A 128 12.05 3.33 7.06
C LYS A 128 12.34 3.62 5.59
N ARG A 129 12.76 2.62 4.81
CA ARG A 129 13.13 2.80 3.39
C ARG A 129 12.08 2.21 2.45
N THR A 130 12.23 2.53 1.17
CA THR A 130 11.31 2.12 0.10
C THR A 130 11.18 0.61 -0.03
N TYR A 131 12.27 -0.14 0.12
CA TYR A 131 12.25 -1.59 -0.10
C TYR A 131 11.23 -2.30 0.76
N ILE A 132 11.18 -2.00 2.06
CA ILE A 132 10.28 -2.71 2.96
C ILE A 132 8.80 -2.40 2.68
N VAL A 133 8.51 -1.22 2.12
CA VAL A 133 7.18 -0.84 1.63
C VAL A 133 6.84 -1.63 0.37
N LEU A 134 7.80 -1.84 -0.53
CA LEU A 134 7.64 -2.66 -1.73
C LEU A 134 7.35 -4.13 -1.38
N VAL A 135 8.03 -4.67 -0.36
CA VAL A 135 7.74 -6.00 0.20
C VAL A 135 6.30 -6.06 0.72
N ALA A 136 5.88 -5.10 1.54
CA ALA A 136 4.52 -5.04 2.05
C ALA A 136 3.46 -4.92 0.94
N LEU A 137 3.75 -4.14 -0.10
CA LEU A 137 2.87 -4.05 -1.27
C LEU A 137 2.75 -5.40 -1.99
N GLN A 138 3.86 -6.10 -2.19
CA GLN A 138 3.83 -7.44 -2.78
C GLN A 138 3.08 -8.45 -1.90
N THR A 139 3.24 -8.40 -0.57
CA THR A 139 2.45 -9.23 0.36
C THR A 139 0.94 -9.03 0.17
N LEU A 140 0.48 -7.78 0.02
CA LEU A 140 -0.92 -7.51 -0.30
C LEU A 140 -1.32 -8.04 -1.69
N LEU A 141 -0.45 -7.89 -2.69
CA LEU A 141 -0.72 -8.34 -4.05
C LEU A 141 -0.86 -9.85 -4.14
N TYR A 142 -0.16 -10.64 -3.32
CA TYR A 142 -0.38 -12.09 -3.26
C TYR A 142 -1.82 -12.48 -2.89
N LYS A 143 -2.55 -11.61 -2.18
CA LYS A 143 -3.97 -11.83 -1.85
C LYS A 143 -4.91 -11.11 -2.81
N ILE A 144 -4.63 -9.86 -3.15
CA ILE A 144 -5.54 -9.01 -3.93
C ILE A 144 -5.49 -9.35 -5.43
N SER A 145 -4.30 -9.67 -5.94
CA SER A 145 -4.09 -9.93 -7.36
C SER A 145 -2.97 -10.97 -7.56
N PRO A 146 -3.23 -12.27 -7.26
CA PRO A 146 -2.21 -13.32 -7.26
C PRO A 146 -1.44 -13.45 -8.58
N ASN A 147 -2.10 -13.16 -9.71
CA ASN A 147 -1.51 -13.23 -11.05
C ASN A 147 -0.82 -11.92 -11.48
N SER A 148 -0.53 -11.02 -10.54
CA SER A 148 0.11 -9.73 -10.84
C SER A 148 1.58 -9.93 -11.22
N GLY A 149 1.95 -9.53 -12.43
CA GLY A 149 3.37 -9.44 -12.84
C GLY A 149 4.15 -8.28 -12.22
N TRP A 150 3.72 -7.74 -11.08
CA TRP A 150 4.30 -6.52 -10.48
C TRP A 150 5.75 -6.71 -10.04
N SER A 151 6.07 -7.82 -9.37
CA SER A 151 7.45 -8.09 -8.92
C SER A 151 8.39 -8.32 -10.10
N GLN A 152 7.94 -8.93 -11.20
CA GLN A 152 8.71 -9.01 -12.44
C GLN A 152 9.00 -7.61 -13.00
N ARG A 153 8.01 -6.71 -12.99
CA ARG A 153 8.22 -5.31 -13.40
C ARG A 153 9.21 -4.59 -12.49
N LEU A 154 9.15 -4.83 -11.17
CA LEU A 154 10.12 -4.30 -10.22
C LEU A 154 11.53 -4.84 -10.51
N TYR A 155 11.68 -6.14 -10.72
CA TYR A 155 12.95 -6.75 -11.09
C TYR A 155 13.53 -6.14 -12.37
N ASN A 156 12.73 -6.11 -13.44
CA ASN A 156 13.14 -5.52 -14.72
C ASN A 156 13.52 -4.04 -14.58
N LEU A 157 12.81 -3.29 -13.72
CA LEU A 157 13.12 -1.90 -13.42
C LEU A 157 14.50 -1.77 -12.75
N MET A 158 14.79 -2.59 -11.75
CA MET A 158 16.08 -2.57 -11.06
C MET A 158 17.23 -3.01 -11.98
N GLN A 159 16.99 -3.97 -12.89
CA GLN A 159 17.97 -4.38 -13.90
C GLN A 159 18.23 -3.29 -14.94
N ARG A 160 17.19 -2.53 -15.33
CA ARG A 160 17.31 -1.41 -16.26
C ARG A 160 18.14 -0.25 -15.71
N TYR A 161 18.18 -0.09 -14.39
CA TYR A 161 18.90 1.01 -13.72
C TYR A 161 19.91 0.47 -12.69
N PRO A 162 20.97 -0.24 -13.14
CA PRO A 162 21.90 -0.94 -12.24
C PRO A 162 22.71 0.01 -11.34
N ASN A 163 22.90 1.26 -11.79
CA ASN A 163 23.64 2.29 -11.05
C ASN A 163 22.85 2.91 -9.89
N VAL A 164 21.56 2.59 -9.74
CA VAL A 164 20.76 3.06 -8.60
C VAL A 164 21.18 2.29 -7.35
N SER A 165 21.59 3.01 -6.31
CA SER A 165 22.00 2.40 -5.05
C SER A 165 20.83 1.67 -4.36
N LYS A 166 20.84 0.34 -4.41
CA LYS A 166 19.86 -0.53 -3.74
C LYS A 166 19.94 -0.38 -2.22
N ALA A 167 21.16 -0.26 -1.67
CA ALA A 167 21.39 -0.04 -0.25
C ALA A 167 20.65 1.22 0.28
N ASN A 168 20.66 2.33 -0.47
CA ASN A 168 19.93 3.55 -0.11
C ASN A 168 18.40 3.40 -0.15
N MET A 169 17.89 2.40 -0.86
CA MET A 169 16.47 2.00 -0.83
C MET A 169 16.16 1.06 0.33
N GLY A 170 17.15 0.67 1.14
CA GLY A 170 17.07 -0.41 2.12
C GLY A 170 16.93 -1.80 1.48
N MET A 171 17.33 -1.94 0.21
CA MET A 171 17.21 -3.16 -0.59
C MET A 171 18.56 -3.89 -0.61
N PRO A 172 18.62 -5.18 -0.20
CA PRO A 172 19.80 -6.02 -0.39
C PRO A 172 20.15 -6.20 -1.87
N GLU A 173 21.43 -6.44 -2.18
CA GLU A 173 21.89 -6.57 -3.57
C GLU A 173 21.21 -7.73 -4.31
N PHE A 174 21.11 -8.89 -3.66
CA PHE A 174 20.48 -10.11 -4.18
C PHE A 174 19.05 -10.33 -3.64
N TRP A 175 18.29 -9.25 -3.42
CA TRP A 175 16.94 -9.31 -2.84
C TRP A 175 16.00 -10.32 -3.51
N TYR A 176 16.09 -10.48 -4.83
CA TYR A 176 15.25 -11.37 -5.64
C TYR A 176 15.50 -12.86 -5.39
N GLN A 177 16.59 -13.23 -4.71
CA GLN A 177 16.88 -14.62 -4.35
C GLN A 177 16.07 -15.11 -3.15
N ASP A 178 15.51 -14.20 -2.34
CA ASP A 178 14.62 -14.58 -1.24
C ASP A 178 13.40 -15.32 -1.80
N THR A 179 13.03 -16.44 -1.17
CA THR A 179 11.90 -17.28 -1.60
C THR A 179 10.58 -16.53 -1.59
N PHE A 180 10.47 -15.44 -0.81
CA PHE A 180 9.35 -14.51 -0.88
C PHE A 180 9.11 -14.00 -2.31
N TRP A 181 10.16 -13.76 -3.10
CA TRP A 181 10.04 -13.25 -4.46
C TRP A 181 9.95 -14.34 -5.53
N LYS A 182 10.51 -15.53 -5.27
CA LYS A 182 10.50 -16.68 -6.19
C LYS A 182 9.11 -17.19 -6.57
N GLN A 183 8.09 -16.96 -5.74
CA GLN A 183 6.71 -17.29 -6.11
C GLN A 183 6.15 -16.46 -7.26
N THR A 184 6.91 -15.50 -7.78
CA THR A 184 6.49 -14.62 -8.88
C THR A 184 7.39 -14.67 -10.12
N PHE A 185 8.46 -15.47 -10.08
CA PHE A 185 9.42 -15.64 -11.18
C PHE A 185 9.27 -17.03 -11.79
#